data_AF-A0A9W3ZX42-F1
#
_entry.id   AF-A0A9W3ZX42-F1
#
_cell.length_a   1.000
_cell.length_b   1.000
_cell.length_c   1.000
_cell.angle_alpha   90.00
_cell.angle_beta   90.00
_cell.angle_gamma   90.00
#
_symmetry.space_group_name_H-M   'P 1'
#
loop_
_entity.id
_entity.type
_entity.pdbx_description
1 polymer ?
#
loop_
_entity_poly.entity_id
_entity_poly.type
_entity_poly.pdbx_seq_one_letter_code
_entity_poly.pdbx_strand_id
1 'polypeptide(L)'
;MLLFLCNVSFFFILFLLSLKMLGKSALAQLTPHDFGAIIFLSYLAFQAIPVSGALQAFLGMLVITCLHLILTKLSLFNKLNRFILGHPIILIKHGDIIFENLQKSRYPIAELLSNLRVAGYPSVHEIEYAILEANGAISILPKRELVPLTPKDLNIEVKYAGLPIALIVDSQIQYDNLKLIHKDEKWLYKELKEKGITNIKNVAFASVQETDGSFAISLKE
;
A
#
# COMPACT_ATOMS: atom_id res chain seq x y z
N MET A 1 22.70 -1.85 -30.85
CA MET A 1 21.89 -2.53 -29.81
C MET A 1 22.47 -2.35 -28.41
N LEU A 2 23.72 -2.77 -28.15
CA LEU A 2 24.33 -2.64 -26.81
C LEU A 2 24.33 -1.20 -26.27
N LEU A 3 24.72 -0.22 -27.09
CA LEU A 3 24.69 1.22 -26.74
C LEU A 3 23.30 1.67 -26.26
N PHE A 4 22.23 1.24 -26.93
CA PHE A 4 20.85 1.56 -26.57
C PHE A 4 20.49 1.00 -25.18
N LEU A 5 20.83 -0.26 -24.91
CA LEU A 5 20.57 -0.89 -23.60
C LEU A 5 21.33 -0.20 -22.45
N CYS A 6 22.58 0.20 -22.69
CA CYS A 6 23.37 0.98 -21.73
C CYS A 6 22.74 2.35 -21.46
N ASN A 7 22.31 3.06 -22.51
CA ASN A 7 21.66 4.36 -22.37
C ASN A 7 20.34 4.26 -21.59
N VAL A 8 19.48 3.29 -21.93
CA VAL A 8 18.23 3.03 -21.19
C VAL A 8 18.51 2.81 -19.71
N SER A 9 19.47 1.96 -19.38
CA SER A 9 19.84 1.65 -17.99
C SER A 9 20.38 2.87 -17.25
N PHE A 10 21.26 3.63 -17.89
CA PHE A 10 21.87 4.82 -17.32
C PHE A 10 20.83 5.89 -16.99
N PHE A 11 19.98 6.25 -17.95
CA PHE A 11 18.96 7.28 -17.75
C PHE A 11 17.88 6.84 -16.76
N PHE A 12 17.53 5.54 -16.72
CA PHE A 12 16.63 5.02 -15.69
C PHE A 12 17.22 5.18 -14.27
N ILE A 13 18.48 4.80 -14.07
CA ILE A 13 19.15 4.96 -12.76
C ILE A 13 19.31 6.45 -12.41
N LEU A 14 19.69 7.28 -13.38
CA LEU A 14 19.83 8.74 -13.19
C LEU A 14 18.49 9.39 -12.83
N PHE A 15 17.39 8.97 -13.47
CA PHE A 15 16.04 9.43 -13.16
C PHE A 15 15.65 9.07 -11.74
N LEU A 16 15.85 7.81 -11.32
CA LEU A 16 15.59 7.37 -9.93
C LEU A 16 16.42 8.16 -8.91
N LEU A 17 17.70 8.42 -9.21
CA LEU A 17 18.56 9.21 -8.35
C LEU A 17 18.08 10.66 -8.26
N SER A 18 17.65 11.24 -9.39
CA SER A 18 17.10 12.59 -9.43
C SER A 18 15.83 12.69 -8.58
N LEU A 19 14.89 11.76 -8.73
CA LEU A 19 13.68 11.69 -7.88
C LEU A 19 14.03 11.60 -6.39
N LYS A 20 15.03 10.81 -6.03
CA LYS A 20 15.49 10.70 -4.64
C LYS A 20 16.10 12.02 -4.12
N MET A 21 16.74 12.80 -4.98
CA MET A 21 17.32 14.11 -4.62
C MET A 21 16.27 15.19 -4.40
N LEU A 22 15.09 15.10 -5.03
CA LEU A 22 13.95 16.01 -4.75
C LEU A 22 13.53 15.96 -3.28
N GLY A 23 13.77 14.83 -2.61
CA GLY A 23 13.51 14.66 -1.18
C GLY A 23 12.26 13.81 -0.92
N LYS A 24 11.97 13.57 0.35
CA LYS A 24 10.90 12.64 0.74
C LYS A 24 9.50 13.23 0.54
N SER A 25 9.33 14.54 0.68
CA SER A 25 8.05 15.23 0.51
C SER A 25 7.46 15.03 -0.90
N ALA A 26 8.31 15.06 -1.93
CA ALA A 26 7.90 14.90 -3.32
C ALA A 26 7.15 13.59 -3.61
N LEU A 27 7.42 12.51 -2.86
CA LEU A 27 6.80 11.20 -3.07
C LEU A 27 5.48 11.01 -2.30
N ALA A 28 5.27 11.76 -1.22
CA ALA A 28 4.06 11.64 -0.40
C ALA A 28 3.00 12.69 -0.71
N GLN A 29 3.44 13.90 -1.03
CA GLN A 29 2.57 14.98 -1.44
C GLN A 29 3.26 15.77 -2.55
N LEU A 30 2.86 15.49 -3.79
CA LEU A 30 3.38 16.21 -4.95
C LEU A 30 2.99 17.68 -4.85
N THR A 31 3.93 18.53 -4.45
CA THR A 31 3.76 19.97 -4.57
C THR A 31 3.80 20.37 -6.06
N PRO A 32 3.31 21.56 -6.43
CA PRO A 32 3.36 22.00 -7.83
C PRO A 32 4.77 22.04 -8.42
N HIS A 33 5.80 22.34 -7.61
CA HIS A 33 7.18 22.37 -8.09
C HIS A 33 7.77 20.97 -8.22
N ASP A 34 7.45 20.04 -7.32
CA ASP A 34 7.85 18.63 -7.46
C ASP A 34 7.24 18.02 -8.72
N PHE A 35 5.95 18.28 -8.94
CA PHE A 35 5.23 17.82 -10.13
C PHE A 35 5.88 18.35 -11.42
N GLY A 36 6.18 19.66 -11.46
CA GLY A 36 6.89 20.26 -12.59
C GLY A 36 8.25 19.59 -12.82
N ALA A 37 9.06 19.45 -11.77
CA ALA A 37 10.39 18.83 -11.85
C ALA A 37 10.33 17.40 -12.38
N ILE A 38 9.38 16.58 -11.91
CA ILE A 38 9.19 15.19 -12.36
C ILE A 38 8.85 15.15 -13.85
N ILE A 39 7.94 16.01 -14.31
CA ILE A 39 7.56 16.09 -15.73
C ILE A 39 8.76 16.50 -16.60
N PHE A 40 9.49 17.54 -16.20
CA PHE A 40 10.67 17.99 -16.93
C PHE A 40 11.76 16.91 -16.98
N LEU A 41 12.04 16.24 -15.86
CA LEU A 41 12.99 15.13 -15.81
C LEU A 41 12.55 13.96 -16.71
N SER A 42 11.26 13.63 -16.70
CA SER A 42 10.67 12.58 -17.54
C SER A 42 10.81 12.92 -19.02
N TYR A 43 10.47 14.16 -19.40
CA TYR A 43 10.61 14.64 -20.77
C TYR A 43 12.06 14.57 -21.27
N LEU A 44 13.02 15.03 -20.46
CA LEU A 44 14.44 14.96 -20.81
C LEU A 44 14.94 13.51 -20.94
N ALA A 45 14.50 12.62 -20.04
CA ALA A 45 14.87 11.21 -20.09
C ALA A 45 14.31 10.52 -21.35
N PHE A 46 13.07 10.80 -21.73
CA PHE A 46 12.46 10.23 -22.94
C PHE A 46 13.13 10.73 -24.22
N GLN A 47 13.46 12.02 -24.30
CA GLN A 47 14.20 12.56 -25.44
C GLN A 47 15.59 11.94 -25.59
N ALA A 48 16.25 11.61 -24.47
CA ALA A 48 17.58 11.02 -24.48
C ALA A 48 17.61 9.54 -24.91
N ILE A 49 16.46 8.85 -24.93
CA ILE A 49 16.32 7.43 -25.32
C ILE A 49 15.46 7.33 -26.58
N PRO A 50 16.00 7.64 -27.78
CA PRO A 50 15.25 7.46 -29.02
C PRO A 50 15.04 5.97 -29.29
N VAL A 51 13.78 5.57 -29.43
CA VAL A 51 13.39 4.18 -29.72
C VAL A 51 13.11 4.02 -31.21
N SER A 52 13.95 3.26 -31.92
CA SER A 52 13.75 2.95 -33.34
C SER A 52 13.13 1.56 -33.52
N GLY A 53 11.81 1.52 -33.68
CA GLY A 53 11.03 0.31 -34.01
C GLY A 53 10.66 -0.58 -32.81
N ALA A 54 9.82 -1.58 -33.08
CA ALA A 54 9.21 -2.43 -32.05
C ALA A 54 10.23 -3.26 -31.26
N LEU A 55 11.32 -3.73 -31.90
CA LEU A 55 12.34 -4.54 -31.22
C LEU A 55 13.06 -3.75 -30.14
N GLN A 56 13.43 -2.49 -30.40
CA GLN A 56 14.07 -1.65 -29.38
C GLN A 56 13.09 -1.28 -28.26
N ALA A 57 11.82 -1.04 -28.59
CA ALA A 57 10.79 -0.80 -27.58
C ALA A 57 10.66 -2.01 -26.63
N PHE A 58 10.53 -3.21 -27.20
CA PHE A 58 10.44 -4.46 -26.44
C PHE A 58 11.68 -4.69 -25.55
N LEU A 59 12.88 -4.56 -26.13
CA LEU A 59 14.13 -4.75 -25.39
C LEU A 59 14.30 -3.69 -24.29
N GLY A 60 13.97 -2.43 -24.56
CA GLY A 60 14.01 -1.36 -23.56
C GLY A 60 13.08 -1.62 -22.38
N MET A 61 11.83 -2.03 -22.65
CA MET A 61 10.88 -2.41 -21.60
C MET A 61 11.39 -3.60 -20.78
N LEU A 62 11.98 -4.61 -21.44
CA LEU A 62 12.55 -5.78 -20.78
C LEU A 62 13.71 -5.39 -19.85
N VAL A 63 14.62 -4.51 -20.30
CA VAL A 63 15.73 -4.00 -19.47
C VAL A 63 15.22 -3.24 -18.25
N ILE A 64 14.27 -2.31 -18.43
CA ILE A 64 13.69 -1.56 -17.31
C ILE A 64 13.02 -2.50 -16.31
N THR A 65 12.26 -3.49 -16.80
CA THR A 65 11.60 -4.48 -15.94
C THR A 65 12.61 -5.30 -15.15
N CYS A 66 13.68 -5.79 -15.80
CA CYS A 66 14.75 -6.52 -15.13
C CYS A 66 15.45 -5.65 -14.07
N LEU A 67 15.78 -4.39 -14.39
CA LEU A 67 16.39 -3.45 -13.45
C LEU A 67 15.47 -3.19 -12.24
N HIS A 68 14.17 -3.00 -12.49
CA HIS A 68 13.19 -2.83 -11.42
C HIS A 68 13.14 -4.06 -10.50
N LEU A 69 13.05 -5.27 -11.06
CA LEU A 69 13.03 -6.51 -10.27
C LEU A 69 14.32 -6.70 -9.47
N ILE A 70 15.47 -6.35 -10.05
CA ILE A 70 16.76 -6.36 -9.34
C ILE A 70 16.72 -5.40 -8.16
N LEU A 71 16.28 -4.14 -8.37
CA LEU A 71 16.16 -3.16 -7.29
C LEU A 71 15.19 -3.60 -6.19
N THR A 72 14.06 -4.20 -6.54
CA THR A 72 13.08 -4.74 -5.58
C THR A 72 13.64 -5.92 -4.80
N LYS A 73 14.41 -6.81 -5.43
CA LYS A 73 15.07 -7.90 -4.70
C LYS A 73 16.19 -7.38 -3.79
N LEU A 74 16.92 -6.37 -4.26
CA LEU A 74 17.96 -5.70 -3.51
C LEU A 74 17.41 -4.93 -2.30
N SER A 75 16.20 -4.38 -2.38
CA SER A 75 15.55 -3.71 -1.25
C SER A 75 15.11 -4.66 -0.13
N LEU A 76 15.12 -5.99 -0.35
CA LEU A 76 14.90 -6.97 0.72
C LEU A 76 16.08 -7.03 1.70
N PHE A 77 17.27 -6.56 1.31
CA PHE A 77 18.43 -6.51 2.20
C PHE A 77 18.41 -5.22 3.02
N ASN A 78 18.28 -5.30 4.34
CA ASN A 78 18.11 -4.15 5.25
C ASN A 78 19.06 -2.96 5.00
N LYS A 79 20.35 -3.20 4.74
CA LYS A 79 21.31 -2.11 4.46
C LYS A 79 21.00 -1.38 3.16
N LEU A 80 20.65 -2.14 2.13
CA LEU A 80 20.36 -1.61 0.81
C LEU A 80 18.95 -1.01 0.74
N ASN A 81 18.01 -1.56 1.51
CA ASN A 81 16.69 -0.97 1.72
C ASN A 81 16.80 0.45 2.28
N ARG A 82 17.57 0.62 3.35
CA ARG A 82 17.81 1.95 3.97
C ARG A 82 18.48 2.92 3.01
N PHE A 83 19.32 2.42 2.11
CA PHE A 83 19.92 3.26 1.08
C PHE A 83 18.94 3.59 -0.05
N ILE A 84 18.12 2.65 -0.51
CA ILE A 84 17.21 2.83 -1.65
C ILE A 84 15.97 3.64 -1.23
N LEU A 85 15.23 3.16 -0.22
CA LEU A 85 13.98 3.77 0.24
C LEU A 85 14.19 4.82 1.33
N GLY A 86 15.32 4.77 2.04
CA GLY A 86 15.55 5.60 3.23
C GLY A 86 15.13 4.90 4.52
N HIS A 87 15.19 5.62 5.63
CA HIS A 87 14.72 5.15 6.94
C HIS A 87 13.67 6.13 7.50
N PRO A 88 12.75 5.67 8.36
CA PRO A 88 11.84 6.56 9.07
C PRO A 88 12.61 7.55 9.95
N ILE A 89 12.08 8.77 10.09
CA ILE A 89 12.67 9.86 10.88
C ILE A 89 11.59 10.43 11.80
N ILE A 90 11.86 10.50 13.10
CA ILE A 90 10.93 11.09 14.07
C ILE A 90 10.97 12.63 13.92
N LEU A 91 9.84 13.25 13.59
CA LEU A 91 9.71 14.70 13.48
C LEU A 91 9.11 15.34 14.74
N ILE A 92 8.24 14.63 15.45
CA ILE A 92 7.70 15.05 16.75
C ILE A 92 7.91 13.92 17.75
N LYS A 93 8.33 14.27 18.96
CA LYS A 93 8.43 13.35 20.09
C LYS A 93 7.88 14.03 21.34
N HIS A 94 6.89 13.40 21.99
CA HIS A 94 6.25 13.87 23.22
C HIS A 94 5.71 15.32 23.14
N GLY A 95 5.22 15.72 21.97
CA GLY A 95 4.68 17.05 21.74
C GLY A 95 5.71 18.11 21.32
N ASP A 96 6.98 17.75 21.19
CA ASP A 96 8.06 18.65 20.76
C ASP A 96 8.53 18.33 19.34
N ILE A 97 8.68 19.38 18.52
CA ILE A 97 9.23 19.26 17.17
C ILE A 97 10.75 19.07 17.25
N ILE A 98 11.24 18.01 16.63
CA ILE A 98 12.68 17.76 16.48
C ILE A 98 13.19 18.52 15.25
N PHE A 99 13.52 19.80 15.43
CA PHE A 99 13.88 20.69 14.33
C PHE A 99 15.10 20.22 13.52
N GLU A 100 16.09 19.59 14.18
CA GLU A 100 17.24 18.98 13.50
C GLU A 100 16.82 17.93 12.48
N ASN A 101 15.79 17.14 12.79
CA ASN A 101 15.30 16.10 11.91
C ASN A 101 14.54 16.68 10.72
N LEU A 102 13.77 17.76 10.91
CA LEU A 102 13.14 18.52 9.82
C LEU A 102 14.20 19.04 8.83
N GLN A 103 15.30 19.61 9.34
CA GLN A 103 16.39 20.10 8.49
C GLN A 103 17.08 18.97 7.72
N LYS A 104 17.45 17.87 8.40
CA LYS A 104 18.08 16.71 7.77
C LYS A 104 17.21 16.07 6.71
N SER A 105 15.90 16.03 6.92
CA SER A 105 14.94 15.48 5.97
C SER A 105 14.46 16.48 4.91
N ARG A 106 14.88 17.74 4.99
CA ARG A 106 14.38 18.86 4.15
C ARG A 106 12.86 18.94 4.16
N TYR A 107 12.25 18.65 5.31
CA TYR A 107 10.80 18.59 5.43
C TYR A 107 10.29 19.91 6.04
N PRO A 108 9.49 20.71 5.33
CA PRO A 108 9.02 21.99 5.83
C PRO A 108 8.10 21.82 7.05
N ILE A 109 8.29 22.67 8.06
CA ILE A 109 7.40 22.69 9.24
C ILE A 109 5.93 22.96 8.84
N ALA A 110 5.69 23.80 7.84
CA ALA A 110 4.35 24.07 7.33
C ALA A 110 3.67 22.82 6.79
N GLU A 111 4.43 21.91 6.16
CA GLU A 111 3.93 20.64 5.65
C GLU A 111 3.60 19.67 6.80
N LEU A 112 4.48 19.60 7.82
CA LEU A 112 4.20 18.85 9.05
C LEU A 112 2.89 19.30 9.69
N LEU A 113 2.74 20.61 9.93
CA LEU A 113 1.54 21.18 10.52
C LEU A 113 0.30 20.99 9.64
N SER A 114 0.46 20.99 8.31
CA SER A 114 -0.62 20.66 7.39
C SER A 114 -1.06 19.21 7.55
N ASN A 115 -0.12 18.26 7.62
CA ASN A 115 -0.43 16.84 7.79
C ASN A 115 -1.07 16.54 9.15
N LEU A 116 -0.65 17.21 10.23
CA LEU A 116 -1.33 17.11 11.52
C LEU A 116 -2.80 17.53 11.43
N ARG A 117 -3.09 18.67 10.77
CA ARG A 117 -4.47 19.16 10.57
C ARG A 117 -5.31 18.21 9.72
N VAL A 118 -4.74 17.67 8.63
CA VAL A 118 -5.42 16.67 7.78
C VAL A 118 -5.78 15.43 8.60
N ALA A 119 -4.93 15.02 9.55
CA ALA A 119 -5.19 13.91 10.46
C ALA A 119 -6.11 14.26 11.64
N GLY A 120 -6.56 15.52 11.76
CA GLY A 120 -7.49 15.96 12.80
C GLY A 120 -6.84 16.49 14.08
N TYR A 121 -5.51 16.69 14.11
CA TYR A 121 -4.80 17.21 15.28
C TYR A 121 -4.33 18.65 15.04
N PRO A 122 -5.00 19.66 15.63
CA PRO A 122 -4.60 21.06 15.44
C PRO A 122 -3.31 21.44 16.19
N SER A 123 -2.94 20.69 17.23
CA SER A 123 -1.79 21.02 18.09
C SER A 123 -0.69 19.97 18.04
N VAL A 124 0.55 20.41 17.95
CA VAL A 124 1.73 19.54 18.05
C VAL A 124 1.79 18.88 19.44
N HIS A 125 1.35 19.57 20.48
CA HIS A 125 1.39 19.06 21.86
C HIS A 125 0.46 17.87 22.11
N GLU A 126 -0.48 17.61 21.21
CA GLU A 126 -1.38 16.46 21.22
C GLU A 126 -0.70 15.20 20.66
N ILE A 127 0.48 15.34 20.05
CA ILE A 127 1.15 14.28 19.33
C ILE A 127 2.23 13.62 20.20
N GLU A 128 2.11 12.32 20.39
CA GLU A 128 3.12 11.50 21.07
C GLU A 128 4.32 11.26 20.14
N TYR A 129 4.05 10.85 18.90
CA TYR A 129 5.05 10.74 17.84
C TYR A 129 4.49 11.16 16.48
N ALA A 130 5.27 11.91 15.71
CA ALA A 130 5.09 12.02 14.26
C ALA A 130 6.34 11.48 13.57
N ILE A 131 6.16 10.55 12.64
CA ILE A 131 7.26 9.85 11.96
C ILE A 131 7.13 10.09 10.46
N LEU A 132 8.18 10.64 9.86
CA LEU A 132 8.35 10.75 8.42
C LEU A 132 8.84 9.42 7.86
N GLU A 133 7.96 8.72 7.16
CA GLU A 133 8.22 7.43 6.56
C GLU A 133 9.17 7.53 5.34
N ALA A 134 9.65 6.38 4.89
CA ALA A 134 10.56 6.27 3.74
C ALA A 134 9.93 6.79 2.43
N ASN A 135 8.63 6.59 2.25
CA ASN A 135 7.84 7.09 1.13
C ASN A 135 7.45 8.57 1.27
N GLY A 136 7.83 9.24 2.36
CA GLY A 136 7.50 10.63 2.64
C GLY A 136 6.21 10.86 3.43
N ALA A 137 5.40 9.82 3.67
CA ALA A 137 4.16 9.97 4.42
C ALA A 137 4.46 10.28 5.89
N ILE A 138 3.52 10.91 6.58
CA ILE A 138 3.61 11.12 8.03
C ILE A 138 2.71 10.12 8.75
N SER A 139 3.32 9.26 9.57
CA SER A 139 2.61 8.46 10.56
C SER A 139 2.42 9.31 11.83
N ILE A 140 1.18 9.47 12.28
CA ILE A 140 0.83 10.31 13.44
C ILE A 140 0.28 9.42 14.54
N LEU A 141 0.96 9.43 15.68
CA LEU A 141 0.55 8.77 16.90
C LEU A 141 0.21 9.86 17.92
N PRO A 142 -1.08 10.11 18.19
CA PRO A 142 -1.48 11.06 19.23
C PRO A 142 -1.21 10.51 20.63
N LYS A 143 -1.29 11.39 21.63
CA LYS A 143 -1.27 11.00 23.04
C LYS A 143 -2.41 10.03 23.36
N ARG A 144 -2.19 9.17 24.35
CA ARG A 144 -3.14 8.11 24.74
C ARG A 144 -4.51 8.65 25.17
N GLU A 145 -4.55 9.87 25.67
CA GLU A 145 -5.75 10.60 26.09
C GLU A 145 -6.68 10.98 24.92
N LEU A 146 -6.16 10.99 23.68
CA LEU A 146 -6.87 11.45 22.49
C LEU A 146 -7.29 10.32 21.55
N VAL A 147 -6.79 9.10 21.75
CA VAL A 147 -7.22 7.96 20.93
C VAL A 147 -8.60 7.46 21.36
N PRO A 148 -9.44 6.96 20.44
CA PRO A 148 -10.71 6.33 20.79
C PRO A 148 -10.53 5.17 21.77
N LEU A 149 -11.49 5.01 22.68
CA LEU A 149 -11.52 3.87 23.60
C LEU A 149 -11.71 2.57 22.82
N THR A 150 -10.92 1.56 23.16
CA THR A 150 -11.11 0.19 22.69
C THR A 150 -11.98 -0.59 23.68
N PRO A 151 -12.64 -1.69 23.27
CA PRO A 151 -13.36 -2.55 24.22
C PRO A 151 -12.48 -3.03 25.39
N LYS A 152 -11.18 -3.21 25.16
CA LYS A 152 -10.20 -3.57 26.20
C LYS A 152 -10.07 -2.49 27.28
N ASP A 153 -10.15 -1.20 26.91
CA ASP A 153 -10.06 -0.09 27.86
C ASP A 153 -11.28 -0.02 28.79
N LEU A 154 -12.42 -0.51 28.32
CA LEU A 154 -13.67 -0.61 29.07
C LEU A 154 -13.86 -1.97 29.74
N ASN A 155 -12.87 -2.87 29.63
CA ASN A 155 -12.94 -4.24 30.12
C ASN A 155 -14.17 -5.02 29.58
N ILE A 156 -14.57 -4.72 28.34
CA ILE A 156 -15.65 -5.37 27.63
C ILE A 156 -15.09 -6.62 26.96
N GLU A 157 -15.63 -7.79 27.31
CA GLU A 157 -15.37 -9.02 26.57
C GLU A 157 -15.98 -8.94 25.17
N VAL A 158 -15.13 -9.06 24.16
CA VAL A 158 -15.55 -9.13 22.76
C VAL A 158 -15.33 -10.54 22.26
N LYS A 159 -16.38 -11.16 21.73
CA LYS A 159 -16.28 -12.48 21.10
C LYS A 159 -15.56 -12.33 19.75
N TYR A 160 -14.67 -13.27 19.45
CA TYR A 160 -14.07 -13.37 18.11
C TYR A 160 -15.20 -13.55 17.10
N ALA A 161 -15.30 -12.61 16.14
CA ALA A 161 -16.37 -12.63 15.14
C ALA A 161 -16.09 -13.61 13.99
N GLY A 162 -14.84 -14.02 13.77
CA GLY A 162 -14.47 -14.87 12.63
C GLY A 162 -14.55 -14.16 11.28
N LEU A 163 -14.15 -14.88 10.23
CA LEU A 163 -14.34 -14.43 8.86
C LEU A 163 -15.55 -15.12 8.21
N PRO A 164 -16.37 -14.39 7.41
CA PRO A 164 -17.31 -15.02 6.52
C PRO A 164 -16.55 -15.63 5.33
N ILE A 165 -16.55 -16.95 5.22
CA ILE A 165 -15.88 -17.69 4.16
C ILE A 165 -16.85 -17.85 3.00
N ALA A 166 -16.56 -17.21 1.88
CA ALA A 166 -17.39 -17.28 0.69
C ALA A 166 -17.34 -18.68 0.06
N LEU A 167 -18.49 -19.30 -0.16
CA LEU A 167 -18.63 -20.64 -0.73
C LEU A 167 -19.17 -20.60 -2.15
N ILE A 168 -19.99 -19.59 -2.47
CA ILE A 168 -20.50 -19.32 -3.81
C ILE A 168 -20.32 -17.84 -4.10
N VAL A 169 -19.75 -17.52 -5.26
CA VAL A 169 -19.64 -16.15 -5.79
C VAL A 169 -20.03 -16.21 -7.27
N ASP A 170 -20.96 -15.38 -7.69
CA ASP A 170 -21.50 -15.33 -9.06
C ASP A 170 -21.96 -16.70 -9.58
N SER A 171 -22.61 -17.47 -8.70
CA SER A 171 -23.06 -18.85 -8.96
C SER A 171 -21.94 -19.88 -9.21
N GLN A 172 -20.69 -19.56 -8.88
CA GLN A 172 -19.57 -20.49 -8.94
C GLN A 172 -19.11 -20.89 -7.54
N ILE A 173 -18.92 -22.20 -7.35
CA ILE A 173 -18.42 -22.76 -6.10
C ILE A 173 -16.95 -22.41 -5.92
N GLN A 174 -16.62 -21.92 -4.72
CA GLN A 174 -15.26 -21.63 -4.31
C GLN A 174 -14.66 -22.88 -3.62
N TYR A 175 -14.11 -23.81 -4.40
CA TYR A 175 -13.65 -25.10 -3.90
C TYR A 175 -12.52 -25.01 -2.87
N ASP A 176 -11.60 -24.06 -3.03
CA ASP A 176 -10.52 -23.88 -2.05
C ASP A 176 -11.08 -23.39 -0.72
N ASN A 177 -12.13 -22.58 -0.73
CA ASN A 177 -12.81 -22.14 0.48
C ASN A 177 -13.59 -23.28 1.17
N LEU A 178 -14.16 -24.22 0.41
CA LEU A 178 -14.72 -25.45 0.98
C LEU A 178 -13.64 -26.30 1.67
N LYS A 179 -12.45 -26.44 1.06
CA LYS A 179 -11.32 -27.15 1.69
C LYS A 179 -10.86 -26.47 2.98
N LEU A 180 -10.83 -25.13 3.00
CA LEU A 180 -10.44 -24.35 4.19
C LEU A 180 -11.34 -24.65 5.40
N ILE A 181 -12.64 -24.89 5.17
CA ILE A 181 -13.58 -25.25 6.24
C ILE A 181 -13.74 -26.78 6.42
N HIS A 182 -12.89 -27.57 5.77
CA HIS A 182 -12.95 -29.04 5.78
C HIS A 182 -14.32 -29.59 5.34
N LYS A 183 -14.97 -28.94 4.36
CA LYS A 183 -16.22 -29.37 3.75
C LYS A 183 -16.02 -29.70 2.27
N ASP A 184 -17.00 -30.39 1.72
CA ASP A 184 -17.05 -30.74 0.30
C ASP A 184 -18.29 -30.15 -0.37
N GLU A 185 -18.36 -30.31 -1.69
CA GLU A 185 -19.48 -29.86 -2.49
C GLU A 185 -20.81 -30.53 -2.08
N LYS A 186 -20.76 -31.77 -1.60
CA LYS A 186 -21.96 -32.50 -1.12
C LYS A 186 -22.57 -31.82 0.09
N TRP A 187 -21.73 -31.39 1.04
CA TRP A 187 -22.18 -30.60 2.18
C TRP A 187 -22.81 -29.28 1.72
N LEU A 188 -22.18 -28.55 0.79
CA LEU A 188 -22.73 -27.28 0.27
C LEU A 188 -24.10 -27.46 -0.37
N TYR A 189 -24.29 -28.48 -1.23
CA TYR A 189 -25.60 -28.75 -1.81
C TYR A 189 -26.64 -29.14 -0.76
N LYS A 190 -26.23 -29.82 0.32
CA LYS A 190 -27.13 -30.15 1.42
C LYS A 190 -27.63 -28.87 2.11
N GLU A 191 -26.74 -27.95 2.45
CA GLU A 191 -27.09 -26.65 3.06
C GLU A 191 -28.01 -25.82 2.16
N LEU A 192 -27.72 -25.75 0.86
CA LEU A 192 -28.57 -25.07 -0.12
C LEU A 192 -29.98 -25.68 -0.18
N LYS A 193 -30.04 -27.02 -0.19
CA LYS A 193 -31.31 -27.76 -0.26
C LYS A 193 -32.16 -27.56 1.01
N GLU A 194 -31.54 -27.51 2.18
CA GLU A 194 -32.22 -27.19 3.45
C GLU A 194 -32.82 -25.78 3.44
N LYS A 195 -32.26 -24.87 2.64
CA LYS A 195 -32.78 -23.52 2.40
C LYS A 195 -33.71 -23.43 1.18
N GLY A 196 -34.11 -24.57 0.60
CA GLY A 196 -35.05 -24.63 -0.53
C GLY A 196 -34.44 -24.30 -1.90
N ILE A 197 -33.12 -24.21 -2.00
CA ILE A 197 -32.43 -23.84 -3.24
C ILE A 197 -31.93 -25.11 -3.93
N THR A 198 -32.45 -25.36 -5.13
CA THR A 198 -32.10 -26.55 -5.93
C THR A 198 -31.12 -26.25 -7.06
N ASN A 199 -31.04 -24.99 -7.49
CA ASN A 199 -30.18 -24.57 -8.59
C ASN A 199 -29.18 -23.51 -8.12
N ILE A 200 -27.90 -23.88 -8.16
CA ILE A 200 -26.81 -22.98 -7.78
C ILE A 200 -26.71 -21.75 -8.68
N LYS A 201 -27.23 -21.81 -9.92
CA LYS A 201 -27.29 -20.68 -10.84
C LYS A 201 -28.15 -19.52 -10.32
N ASN A 202 -29.04 -19.79 -9.37
CA ASN A 202 -29.89 -18.79 -8.74
C ASN A 202 -29.19 -18.13 -7.55
N VAL A 203 -28.03 -18.65 -7.10
CA VAL A 203 -27.28 -18.10 -5.98
C VAL A 203 -26.27 -17.09 -6.50
N ALA A 204 -26.41 -15.83 -6.11
CA ALA A 204 -25.42 -14.78 -6.37
C ALA A 204 -24.24 -14.91 -5.40
N PHE A 205 -24.54 -15.17 -4.13
CA PHE A 205 -23.54 -15.29 -3.08
C PHE A 205 -23.99 -16.29 -2.01
N ALA A 206 -23.05 -17.07 -1.48
CA ALA A 206 -23.24 -17.83 -0.26
C ALA A 206 -21.95 -17.82 0.57
N SER A 207 -22.08 -17.74 1.89
CA SER A 207 -20.93 -17.80 2.80
C SER A 207 -21.29 -18.53 4.09
N VAL A 208 -20.26 -19.04 4.76
CA VAL A 208 -20.38 -19.58 6.11
C VAL A 208 -19.49 -18.81 7.06
N GLN A 209 -19.99 -18.47 8.24
CA GLN A 209 -19.19 -17.84 9.27
C GLN A 209 -18.27 -18.86 9.94
N GLU A 210 -16.97 -18.56 10.04
CA GLU A 210 -15.97 -19.46 10.65
C GLU A 210 -16.31 -19.86 12.09
N THR A 211 -16.93 -18.96 12.87
CA THR A 211 -17.11 -19.13 14.31
C THR A 211 -18.30 -19.99 14.69
N ASP A 212 -19.47 -19.72 14.12
CA ASP A 212 -20.73 -20.38 14.50
C ASP A 212 -21.32 -21.23 13.37
N GLY A 213 -20.68 -21.24 12.20
CA GLY A 213 -21.17 -21.98 11.04
C GLY A 213 -22.43 -21.36 10.42
N SER A 214 -22.78 -20.12 10.78
CA SER A 214 -23.98 -19.47 10.22
C SER A 214 -23.86 -19.32 8.71
N PHE A 215 -24.85 -19.85 7.99
CA PHE A 215 -24.88 -19.87 6.52
C PHE A 215 -25.75 -18.74 5.99
N ALA A 216 -25.14 -17.81 5.26
CA ALA A 216 -25.81 -16.68 4.62
C ALA A 216 -25.85 -16.87 3.11
N ILE A 217 -27.00 -16.56 2.49
CA ILE A 217 -27.23 -16.73 1.05
C ILE A 217 -27.91 -15.49 0.48
N SER A 218 -27.48 -15.09 -0.71
CA SER A 218 -28.15 -14.09 -1.55
C SER A 218 -28.43 -14.69 -2.91
N LEU A 219 -29.69 -14.58 -3.34
CA LEU A 219 -30.14 -15.06 -4.65
C LEU A 219 -29.99 -13.96 -5.70
N LYS A 220 -29.94 -14.36 -6.98
CA LYS A 220 -30.12 -13.46 -8.11
C LYS A 220 -31.58 -13.06 -8.18
N GLU A 221 -31.84 -11.78 -8.40
CA GLU A 221 -33.18 -11.27 -8.76
C GLU A 221 -33.64 -11.82 -10.12
#